data_AF-A0A286C5L8-F1
#
_entry.id   AF-A0A286C5L8-F1
#
_cell.length_a   1.000
_cell.length_b   1.000
_cell.length_c   1.000
_cell.angle_alpha   90.00
_cell.angle_beta   90.00
_cell.angle_gamma   90.00
#
_symmetry.space_group_name_H-M   'P 1'
#
loop_
_entity.id
_entity.type
_entity.pdbx_description
1 polymer ?
#
loop_
_entity_poly.entity_id
_entity_poly.type
_entity_poly.pdbx_seq_one_letter_code
_entity_poly.pdbx_strand_id
1 'polypeptide(L)'
;MNIELITLLKRHMGLPLSPELAADVCIAAGRIEPLVQTSAIEQIRPEHYEDFMFSHERIEDIADEIKPLHRAHWDETESHRHELPFHPDYDTFIRYERAGRYVLLTLRSEGNLLGNCAMYLDKSAHTQTIIATEDTLYLLPQARKGRVAASFVAYVEYALRQLGAREINITVKTVNKAGRFFRMLGYHHVENGLTKILEIENV
;
A
#
# COMPACT_ATOMS: atom_id res chain seq x y z
N MET A 1 -19.30 -12.18 -2.79
CA MET A 1 -19.87 -12.63 -4.09
C MET A 1 -20.22 -11.40 -4.91
N ASN A 2 -19.71 -11.26 -6.13
CA ASN A 2 -19.85 -10.04 -6.94
C ASN A 2 -21.26 -9.93 -7.55
N ILE A 3 -22.18 -9.30 -6.81
CA ILE A 3 -23.60 -9.18 -7.18
C ILE A 3 -23.79 -8.36 -8.46
N GLU A 4 -22.94 -7.37 -8.71
CA GLU A 4 -22.99 -6.57 -9.93
C GLU A 4 -22.67 -7.41 -11.16
N LEU A 5 -21.60 -8.21 -11.11
CA LEU A 5 -21.24 -9.14 -12.17
C LEU A 5 -22.38 -10.15 -12.40
N ILE A 6 -22.94 -10.74 -11.34
CA ILE A 6 -24.05 -11.68 -11.46
C ILE A 6 -25.26 -11.02 -12.13
N THR A 7 -25.56 -9.78 -11.76
CA THR A 7 -26.67 -9.01 -12.34
C THR A 7 -26.43 -8.70 -13.81
N LEU A 8 -25.21 -8.31 -14.17
CA LEU A 8 -24.79 -8.04 -15.54
C LEU A 8 -24.93 -9.29 -16.41
N LEU A 9 -24.44 -10.43 -15.93
CA LEU A 9 -24.52 -11.72 -16.63
C LEU A 9 -25.97 -12.18 -16.79
N LYS A 10 -26.79 -12.08 -15.73
CA LYS A 10 -28.22 -12.43 -15.78
C LYS A 10 -28.98 -11.61 -16.82
N ARG A 11 -28.69 -10.31 -16.93
CA ARG A 11 -29.34 -9.40 -17.89
C ARG A 11 -29.06 -9.79 -19.35
N HIS A 12 -27.91 -10.41 -19.62
CA HIS A 12 -27.46 -10.74 -20.98
C HIS A 12 -27.43 -12.23 -21.28
N MET A 13 -28.08 -13.07 -20.46
CA MET A 13 -28.19 -14.51 -20.74
C MET A 13 -28.85 -14.77 -22.09
N GLY A 14 -28.23 -15.63 -22.91
CA GLY A 14 -28.73 -16.01 -24.23
C GLY A 14 -28.40 -15.02 -25.35
N LEU A 15 -27.74 -13.89 -25.04
CA LEU A 15 -27.24 -12.95 -26.04
C LEU A 15 -25.78 -13.29 -26.44
N PRO A 16 -25.36 -13.01 -27.67
CA PRO A 16 -23.95 -13.12 -28.06
C PRO A 16 -23.10 -12.13 -27.27
N LEU A 17 -21.86 -12.53 -26.93
CA LEU A 17 -20.90 -11.67 -26.25
C LEU A 17 -20.39 -10.59 -27.20
N SER A 18 -20.97 -9.38 -27.13
CA SER A 18 -20.47 -8.23 -27.89
C SER A 18 -19.19 -7.66 -27.25
N PRO A 19 -18.37 -6.90 -27.99
CA PRO A 19 -17.19 -6.22 -27.43
C PRO A 19 -17.53 -5.32 -26.23
N GLU A 20 -18.66 -4.63 -26.28
CA GLU A 20 -19.13 -3.76 -25.20
C GLU A 20 -19.51 -4.57 -23.95
N LEU A 21 -20.26 -5.66 -24.13
CA LEU A 21 -20.60 -6.56 -23.03
C LEU A 21 -19.35 -7.23 -22.44
N ALA A 22 -18.37 -7.60 -23.28
CA ALA A 22 -17.10 -8.13 -22.83
C ALA A 22 -16.35 -7.10 -21.96
N ALA A 23 -16.30 -5.83 -22.39
CA ALA A 23 -15.71 -4.76 -21.61
C ALA A 23 -16.42 -4.57 -20.26
N ASP A 24 -17.75 -4.53 -20.24
CA ASP A 24 -18.54 -4.41 -19.01
C ASP A 24 -18.33 -5.59 -18.07
N VAL A 25 -18.22 -6.82 -18.60
CA VAL A 25 -17.91 -8.02 -17.81
C VAL A 25 -16.50 -7.94 -17.23
N CYS A 26 -15.50 -7.52 -18.01
CA CYS A 26 -14.15 -7.31 -17.51
C CYS A 26 -14.10 -6.26 -16.40
N ILE A 27 -14.82 -5.15 -16.55
CA ILE A 27 -14.95 -4.12 -15.51
C ILE A 27 -15.61 -4.71 -14.26
N ALA A 28 -16.78 -5.32 -14.40
CA ALA A 28 -17.53 -5.87 -13.28
C ALA A 28 -16.75 -6.99 -12.56
N ALA A 29 -16.11 -7.90 -13.30
CA ALA A 29 -15.30 -8.97 -12.74
C ALA A 29 -13.99 -8.48 -12.11
N GLY A 30 -13.40 -7.41 -12.65
CA GLY A 30 -12.18 -6.81 -12.13
C GLY A 30 -12.40 -5.91 -10.90
N ARG A 31 -13.65 -5.57 -10.56
CA ARG A 31 -14.00 -4.77 -9.38
C ARG A 31 -13.70 -5.53 -8.11
N ILE A 32 -12.93 -4.87 -7.26
CA ILE A 32 -12.68 -5.30 -5.89
C ILE A 32 -13.72 -4.62 -5.03
N GLU A 33 -14.30 -5.36 -4.08
CA GLU A 33 -15.29 -4.82 -3.15
C GLU A 33 -14.68 -3.63 -2.39
N PRO A 34 -15.26 -2.42 -2.49
CA PRO A 34 -14.74 -1.26 -1.80
C PRO A 34 -14.71 -1.48 -0.29
N LEU A 35 -13.60 -1.14 0.36
CA LEU A 35 -13.46 -1.27 1.81
C LEU A 35 -13.60 0.09 2.50
N VAL A 36 -12.73 1.04 2.14
CA VAL A 36 -12.77 2.42 2.63
C VAL A 36 -13.30 3.32 1.52
N GLN A 37 -14.17 4.27 1.88
CA GLN A 37 -14.70 5.23 0.92
C GLN A 37 -13.59 6.18 0.47
N THR A 38 -13.48 6.43 -0.83
CA THR A 38 -12.50 7.37 -1.40
C THR A 38 -12.55 8.74 -0.73
N SER A 39 -13.76 9.23 -0.44
CA SER A 39 -13.96 10.51 0.26
C SER A 39 -13.35 10.56 1.66
N ALA A 40 -13.21 9.43 2.35
CA ALA A 40 -12.54 9.37 3.65
C ALA A 40 -11.01 9.47 3.51
N ILE A 41 -10.46 8.87 2.45
CA ILE A 41 -9.03 8.96 2.12
C ILE A 41 -8.67 10.39 1.71
N GLU A 42 -9.49 11.02 0.86
CA GLU A 42 -9.32 12.42 0.43
C GLU A 42 -9.41 13.44 1.57
N GLN A 43 -9.98 13.06 2.72
CA GLN A 43 -10.04 13.90 3.91
C GLN A 43 -8.77 13.87 4.76
N ILE A 44 -7.82 12.96 4.48
CA ILE A 44 -6.52 12.95 5.14
C ILE A 44 -5.79 14.25 4.77
N ARG A 45 -5.66 15.15 5.75
CA ARG A 45 -5.02 16.44 5.53
C ARG A 45 -3.50 16.29 5.48
N PRO A 46 -2.80 17.06 4.63
CA PRO A 46 -1.35 17.17 4.72
C PRO A 46 -0.91 17.75 6.08
N GLU A 47 0.28 17.35 6.53
CA GLU A 47 0.92 17.85 7.74
C GLU A 47 2.34 18.35 7.44
N HIS A 48 2.75 19.43 8.10
CA HIS A 48 4.11 19.96 7.98
C HIS A 48 4.94 19.59 9.21
N TYR A 49 6.17 19.16 8.97
CA TYR A 49 7.18 18.94 10.00
C TYR A 49 8.52 19.50 9.52
N GLU A 50 8.94 20.64 10.07
CA GLU A 50 10.11 21.39 9.58
C GLU A 50 9.98 21.65 8.06
N ASP A 51 11.00 21.30 7.27
CA ASP A 51 11.02 21.46 5.80
C ASP A 51 10.35 20.28 5.06
N PHE A 52 9.67 19.39 5.80
CA PHE A 52 8.99 18.23 5.24
C PHE A 52 7.48 18.42 5.23
N MET A 53 6.85 17.90 4.18
CA MET A 53 5.41 17.77 4.05
C MET A 53 5.05 16.30 4.01
N PHE A 54 4.11 15.89 4.86
CA PHE A 54 3.50 14.57 4.82
C PHE A 54 2.12 14.68 4.19
N SER A 55 1.79 13.77 3.28
CA SER A 55 0.52 13.81 2.54
C SER A 55 0.04 12.41 2.18
N HIS A 56 -1.25 12.29 1.86
CA HIS A 56 -1.74 11.23 1.01
C HIS A 56 -1.61 11.66 -0.46
N GLU A 57 -1.11 10.78 -1.31
CA GLU A 57 -1.03 10.99 -2.76
C GLU A 57 -1.49 9.73 -3.47
N ARG A 58 -2.15 9.88 -4.62
CA ARG A 58 -2.56 8.73 -5.43
C ARG A 58 -1.36 8.21 -6.20
N ILE A 59 -1.13 6.91 -6.18
CA ILE A 59 0.05 6.32 -6.84
C ILE A 59 0.06 6.58 -8.35
N GLU A 60 -1.13 6.68 -8.97
CA GLU A 60 -1.25 7.02 -10.40
C GLU A 60 -0.78 8.45 -10.72
N ASP A 61 -0.97 9.39 -9.79
CA ASP A 61 -0.65 10.80 -10.00
C ASP A 61 0.87 11.06 -9.88
N ILE A 62 1.59 10.17 -9.17
CA ILE A 62 3.03 10.31 -8.88
C ILE A 62 3.86 9.13 -9.40
N ALA A 63 3.35 8.39 -10.38
CA ALA A 63 3.92 7.12 -10.85
C ALA A 63 5.39 7.23 -11.27
N ASP A 64 5.81 8.35 -11.87
CA ASP A 64 7.18 8.55 -12.32
C ASP A 64 8.14 8.90 -11.17
N GLU A 65 7.64 9.49 -10.09
CA GLU A 65 8.42 9.84 -8.90
C GLU A 65 8.56 8.65 -7.93
N ILE A 66 7.51 7.84 -7.78
CA ILE A 66 7.49 6.72 -6.84
C ILE A 66 8.32 5.53 -7.34
N LYS A 67 8.41 5.31 -8.66
CA LYS A 67 9.17 4.21 -9.27
C LYS A 67 10.65 4.17 -8.86
N PRO A 68 11.42 5.28 -8.96
CA PRO A 68 12.78 5.33 -8.44
C PRO A 68 12.87 5.04 -6.94
N LEU A 69 11.91 5.52 -6.15
CA LEU A 69 11.89 5.31 -4.69
C LEU A 69 11.67 3.83 -4.35
N HIS A 70 10.74 3.16 -5.04
CA HIS A 70 10.53 1.71 -4.90
C HIS A 70 11.75 0.89 -5.30
N ARG A 71 12.46 1.30 -6.35
CA ARG A 71 13.73 0.65 -6.73
C ARG A 71 14.79 0.84 -5.64
N ALA A 72 14.96 2.05 -5.13
CA ALA A 72 15.90 2.32 -4.04
C ALA A 72 15.58 1.50 -2.78
N HIS A 73 14.29 1.36 -2.44
CA HIS A 73 13.83 0.47 -1.39
C HIS A 73 14.25 -0.99 -1.66
N TRP A 74 13.90 -1.53 -2.83
CA TRP A 74 14.23 -2.91 -3.21
C TRP A 74 15.73 -3.20 -3.13
N ASP A 75 16.55 -2.29 -3.65
CA ASP A 75 18.00 -2.44 -3.68
C ASP A 75 18.60 -2.40 -2.26
N GLU A 76 18.01 -1.64 -1.34
CA GLU A 76 18.52 -1.46 0.02
C GLU A 76 18.05 -2.53 1.03
N THR A 77 16.78 -2.92 1.00
CA THR A 77 16.16 -3.71 2.09
C THR A 77 15.73 -5.12 1.69
N GLU A 78 15.47 -5.35 0.41
CA GLU A 78 14.85 -6.59 -0.09
C GLU A 78 15.86 -7.61 -0.62
N SER A 79 17.10 -7.61 -0.10
CA SER A 79 18.18 -8.50 -0.56
C SER A 79 17.83 -9.99 -0.56
N HIS A 80 16.97 -10.42 0.36
CA HIS A 80 16.45 -11.79 0.42
C HIS A 80 15.57 -12.19 -0.77
N ARG A 81 15.23 -11.26 -1.67
CA ARG A 81 14.40 -11.46 -2.87
C ARG A 81 15.16 -11.22 -4.17
N HIS A 82 16.46 -10.90 -4.13
CA HIS A 82 17.21 -10.49 -5.32
C HIS A 82 17.41 -11.62 -6.35
N GLU A 83 17.06 -12.86 -6.02
CA GLU A 83 16.93 -13.97 -7.00
C GLU A 83 15.68 -13.85 -7.88
N LEU A 84 14.72 -13.00 -7.50
CA LEU A 84 13.49 -12.70 -8.25
C LEU A 84 13.64 -11.38 -9.02
N PRO A 85 12.99 -11.24 -10.19
CA PRO A 85 12.99 -9.98 -10.93
C PRO A 85 12.21 -8.90 -10.17
N PHE A 86 12.79 -7.70 -10.07
CA PHE A 86 12.06 -6.52 -9.61
C PHE A 86 11.12 -6.02 -10.70
N HIS A 87 9.85 -6.43 -10.62
CA HIS A 87 8.80 -6.11 -11.59
C HIS A 87 7.49 -5.74 -10.87
N PRO A 88 7.42 -4.57 -10.22
CA PRO A 88 6.22 -4.11 -9.52
C PRO A 88 5.04 -3.89 -10.48
N ASP A 89 3.86 -4.37 -10.09
CA ASP A 89 2.59 -4.20 -10.83
C ASP A 89 1.83 -2.96 -10.33
N TYR A 90 2.08 -1.83 -10.97
CA TYR A 90 1.45 -0.55 -10.63
C TYR A 90 -0.05 -0.51 -10.92
N ASP A 91 -0.52 -1.23 -11.94
CA ASP A 91 -1.95 -1.30 -12.25
C ASP A 91 -2.71 -1.98 -11.11
N THR A 92 -2.12 -2.99 -10.49
CA THR A 92 -2.69 -3.63 -9.30
C THR A 92 -2.72 -2.69 -8.09
N PHE A 93 -1.65 -1.91 -7.85
CA PHE A 93 -1.68 -0.89 -6.77
C PHE A 93 -2.81 0.13 -6.99
N ILE A 94 -2.96 0.65 -8.21
CA ILE A 94 -4.02 1.59 -8.58
C ILE A 94 -5.41 0.98 -8.34
N ARG A 95 -5.59 -0.30 -8.71
CA ARG A 95 -6.85 -1.01 -8.48
C ARG A 95 -7.17 -1.18 -6.99
N TYR A 96 -6.19 -1.49 -6.15
CA TYR A 96 -6.39 -1.57 -4.70
C TYR A 96 -6.68 -0.20 -4.09
N GLU A 97 -5.98 0.83 -4.54
CA GLU A 97 -6.19 2.20 -4.08
C GLU A 97 -7.61 2.69 -4.38
N ARG A 98 -8.06 2.52 -5.63
CA ARG A 98 -9.43 2.87 -6.05
C ARG A 98 -10.51 2.09 -5.32
N ALA A 99 -10.20 0.91 -4.80
CA ALA A 99 -11.08 0.10 -3.97
C ALA A 99 -11.00 0.44 -2.46
N GLY A 100 -10.21 1.45 -2.07
CA GLY A 100 -9.98 1.82 -0.67
C GLY A 100 -9.30 0.72 0.13
N ARG A 101 -8.45 -0.08 -0.53
CA ARG A 101 -7.70 -1.21 0.03
C ARG A 101 -6.19 -0.99 0.00
N TYR A 102 -5.76 0.17 -0.46
CA TYR A 102 -4.39 0.63 -0.44
C TYR A 102 -4.38 2.13 -0.17
N VAL A 103 -3.46 2.58 0.66
CA VAL A 103 -3.23 4.01 0.91
C VAL A 103 -1.72 4.28 0.81
N LEU A 104 -1.37 5.31 0.04
CA LEU A 104 0.00 5.77 -0.11
C LEU A 104 0.16 7.10 0.60
N LEU A 105 1.00 7.09 1.64
CA LEU A 105 1.38 8.28 2.38
C LEU A 105 2.81 8.64 1.99
N THR A 106 3.07 9.90 1.77
CA THR A 106 4.33 10.39 1.20
C THR A 106 4.98 11.41 2.10
N LEU A 107 6.29 11.52 1.96
CA LEU A 107 7.12 12.52 2.60
C LEU A 107 7.87 13.27 1.51
N ARG A 108 7.56 14.56 1.38
CA ARG A 108 8.21 15.46 0.41
C ARG A 108 9.02 16.55 1.11
N SER A 109 10.04 17.05 0.43
CA SER A 109 10.74 18.28 0.81
C SER A 109 11.15 19.04 -0.46
N GLU A 110 10.88 20.35 -0.49
CA GLU A 110 11.10 21.20 -1.67
C GLU A 110 10.49 20.62 -2.96
N GLY A 111 9.32 19.97 -2.84
CA GLY A 111 8.63 19.31 -3.96
C GLY A 111 9.15 17.92 -4.31
N ASN A 112 10.32 17.50 -3.83
CA ASN A 112 10.88 16.19 -4.13
C ASN A 112 10.26 15.09 -3.25
N LEU A 113 9.89 13.96 -3.84
CA LEU A 113 9.48 12.76 -3.11
C LEU A 113 10.69 12.08 -2.46
N LEU A 114 10.75 12.14 -1.12
CA LEU A 114 11.88 11.62 -0.35
C LEU A 114 11.54 10.39 0.49
N GLY A 115 10.27 9.99 0.56
CA GLY A 115 9.87 8.79 1.27
C GLY A 115 8.40 8.47 1.07
N ASN A 116 8.05 7.22 1.36
CA ASN A 116 6.68 6.74 1.33
C ASN A 116 6.42 5.73 2.45
N CYS A 117 5.14 5.64 2.81
CA CYS A 117 4.55 4.55 3.56
C CYS A 117 3.29 4.09 2.82
N ALA A 118 3.36 2.90 2.26
CA ALA A 118 2.26 2.22 1.59
C ALA A 118 1.66 1.16 2.52
N MET A 119 0.34 1.16 2.66
CA MET A 119 -0.38 0.22 3.52
C MET A 119 -1.51 -0.44 2.75
N TYR A 120 -1.57 -1.77 2.77
CA TYR A 120 -2.78 -2.50 2.43
C TYR A 120 -3.80 -2.39 3.56
N LEU A 121 -5.07 -2.25 3.20
CA LEU A 121 -6.19 -2.26 4.12
C LEU A 121 -7.07 -3.46 3.82
N ASP A 122 -7.40 -4.24 4.85
CA ASP A 122 -8.38 -5.31 4.74
C ASP A 122 -9.30 -5.35 5.97
N LYS A 123 -10.40 -6.10 5.86
CA LYS A 123 -11.26 -6.42 6.99
C LYS A 123 -10.85 -7.78 7.55
N SER A 124 -10.35 -7.78 8.78
CA SER A 124 -9.99 -9.02 9.47
C SER A 124 -11.20 -9.95 9.55
N ALA A 125 -11.05 -11.20 9.10
CA ALA A 125 -12.08 -12.22 9.23
C ALA A 125 -12.32 -12.63 10.70
N HIS A 126 -11.32 -12.43 11.57
CA HIS A 126 -11.39 -12.80 12.98
C HIS A 126 -12.07 -11.72 13.84
N THR A 127 -11.69 -10.46 13.64
CA THR A 127 -12.16 -9.34 14.49
C THR A 127 -13.20 -8.47 13.80
N GLN A 128 -13.38 -8.62 12.49
CA GLN A 128 -14.24 -7.78 11.65
C GLN A 128 -13.88 -6.29 11.67
N THR A 129 -12.68 -5.94 12.18
CA THR A 129 -12.12 -4.59 12.14
C THR A 129 -11.18 -4.41 10.95
N ILE A 130 -10.92 -3.16 10.57
CA ILE A 130 -9.92 -2.87 9.53
C ILE A 130 -8.51 -3.10 10.12
N ILE A 131 -7.72 -3.85 9.37
CA ILE A 131 -6.31 -4.10 9.62
C ILE A 131 -5.50 -3.43 8.52
N ALA A 132 -4.43 -2.73 8.90
CA ALA A 132 -3.49 -2.12 7.98
C ALA A 132 -2.18 -2.91 7.99
N THR A 133 -1.78 -3.43 6.84
CA THR A 133 -0.54 -4.20 6.69
C THR A 133 0.42 -3.43 5.79
N GLU A 134 1.62 -3.20 6.28
CA GLU A 134 2.68 -2.52 5.55
C GLU A 134 3.03 -3.24 4.26
N ASP A 135 3.01 -2.49 3.17
CA ASP A 135 3.58 -2.87 1.88
C ASP A 135 5.01 -2.36 1.76
N THR A 136 5.22 -1.09 2.12
CA THR A 136 6.53 -0.44 2.13
C THR A 136 6.53 0.70 3.14
N LEU A 137 7.57 0.81 3.96
CA LEU A 137 7.99 2.06 4.59
C LEU A 137 9.45 2.34 4.26
N TYR A 138 9.69 3.35 3.43
CA TYR A 138 11.03 3.71 2.99
C TYR A 138 11.21 5.22 2.94
N LEU A 139 12.34 5.69 3.48
CA LEU A 139 12.80 7.07 3.37
C LEU A 139 14.15 7.05 2.68
N LEU A 140 14.40 7.95 1.73
CA LEU A 140 15.75 8.16 1.21
C LEU A 140 16.70 8.59 2.34
N PRO A 141 18.00 8.24 2.27
CA PRO A 141 18.96 8.55 3.32
C PRO A 141 18.96 10.02 3.76
N GLN A 142 18.81 10.97 2.84
CA GLN A 142 18.75 12.41 3.16
C GLN A 142 17.55 12.83 4.02
N ALA A 143 16.46 12.06 4.03
CA ALA A 143 15.28 12.32 4.86
C ALA A 143 15.37 11.65 6.25
N ARG A 144 16.35 10.76 6.49
CA ARG A 144 16.52 10.03 7.76
C ARG A 144 17.28 10.85 8.81
N LYS A 145 16.82 12.08 9.07
CA LYS A 145 17.45 13.01 10.03
C LYS A 145 16.52 13.31 11.21
N GLY A 146 17.12 13.55 12.39
CA GLY A 146 16.39 13.98 13.59
C GLY A 146 15.23 13.07 13.94
N ARG A 147 14.02 13.65 14.07
CA ARG A 147 12.77 12.95 14.41
C ARG A 147 11.83 12.78 13.21
N VAL A 148 12.28 13.09 12.00
CA VAL A 148 11.45 13.07 10.78
C VAL A 148 10.72 11.74 10.60
N ALA A 149 11.43 10.61 10.74
CA ALA A 149 10.81 9.29 10.63
C ALA A 149 9.75 9.03 11.71
N ALA A 150 9.98 9.48 12.96
CA ALA A 150 9.01 9.31 14.04
C ALA A 150 7.75 10.17 13.80
N SER A 151 7.93 11.42 13.34
CA SER A 151 6.82 12.30 12.97
C SER A 151 6.03 11.74 11.79
N PHE A 152 6.71 11.18 10.79
CA PHE A 152 6.05 10.56 9.65
C PHE A 152 5.26 9.31 10.05
N VAL A 153 5.79 8.44 10.92
CA VAL A 153 5.02 7.31 11.45
C VAL A 153 3.82 7.78 12.27
N ALA A 154 3.94 8.86 13.05
CA ALA A 154 2.80 9.42 13.77
C ALA A 154 1.70 9.91 12.81
N TYR A 155 2.08 10.52 11.69
CA TYR A 155 1.16 10.90 10.60
C TYR A 155 0.49 9.68 9.95
N VAL A 156 1.26 8.62 9.69
CA VAL A 156 0.74 7.34 9.18
C VAL A 156 -0.32 6.76 10.12
N GLU A 157 -0.03 6.70 11.41
CA GLU A 157 -1.01 6.21 12.39
C GLU A 157 -2.24 7.10 12.50
N TYR A 158 -2.08 8.43 12.40
CA TYR A 158 -3.21 9.36 12.35
C TYR A 158 -4.11 9.04 11.16
N ALA A 159 -3.55 8.95 9.95
CA ALA A 159 -4.27 8.62 8.73
C ALA A 159 -5.01 7.28 8.86
N LEU A 160 -4.31 6.22 9.30
CA LEU A 160 -4.92 4.89 9.46
C LEU A 160 -6.06 4.86 10.48
N ARG A 161 -5.94 5.60 11.60
CA ARG A 161 -7.05 5.75 12.55
C ARG A 161 -8.26 6.47 11.93
N GLN A 162 -8.04 7.51 11.14
CA GLN A 162 -9.12 8.20 10.41
C GLN A 162 -9.83 7.26 9.43
N LEU A 163 -9.09 6.36 8.77
CA LEU A 163 -9.65 5.33 7.88
C LEU A 163 -10.33 4.17 8.62
N GLY A 164 -10.36 4.20 9.95
CA GLY A 164 -11.03 3.20 10.77
C GLY A 164 -10.19 1.95 11.10
N ALA A 165 -8.89 1.94 10.77
CA ALA A 165 -8.00 0.86 11.17
C ALA A 165 -7.94 0.71 12.70
N ARG A 166 -7.78 -0.53 13.15
CA ARG A 166 -7.63 -0.88 14.58
C ARG A 166 -6.34 -1.64 14.88
N GLU A 167 -5.64 -2.06 13.84
CA GLU A 167 -4.40 -2.83 13.93
C GLU A 167 -3.48 -2.41 12.79
N ILE A 168 -2.19 -2.31 13.07
CA ILE A 168 -1.13 -1.98 12.12
C ILE A 168 -0.05 -3.06 12.23
N ASN A 169 0.19 -3.76 11.12
CA ASN A 169 1.26 -4.74 11.00
C ASN A 169 2.38 -4.18 10.13
N ILE A 170 3.59 -4.14 10.67
CA ILE A 170 4.78 -3.64 9.98
C ILE A 170 5.84 -4.72 9.99
N THR A 171 6.47 -4.94 8.84
CA THR A 171 7.62 -5.83 8.75
C THR A 171 8.92 -5.06 8.85
N VAL A 172 9.89 -5.61 9.56
CA VAL A 172 11.22 -5.03 9.67
C VAL A 172 12.23 -6.03 9.13
N LYS A 173 12.97 -5.63 8.10
CA LYS A 173 14.03 -6.47 7.53
C LYS A 173 15.25 -6.52 8.44
N THR A 174 15.88 -7.68 8.54
CA THR A 174 17.04 -7.93 9.42
C THR A 174 18.29 -7.14 9.04
N VAL A 175 18.35 -6.66 7.79
CA VAL A 175 19.45 -5.84 7.27
C VAL A 175 19.50 -4.43 7.87
N ASN A 176 18.42 -3.98 8.54
CA ASN A 176 18.33 -2.65 9.13
C ASN A 176 18.05 -2.69 10.64
N LYS A 177 18.04 -1.51 11.29
CA LYS A 177 17.79 -1.37 12.74
C LYS A 177 16.39 -0.82 13.06
N ALA A 178 15.44 -0.86 12.11
CA ALA A 178 14.11 -0.27 12.31
C ALA A 178 13.28 -0.96 13.40
N GLY A 179 13.60 -2.20 13.77
CA GLY A 179 12.89 -2.92 14.84
C GLY A 179 13.04 -2.25 16.21
N ARG A 180 14.21 -1.66 16.51
CA ARG A 180 14.38 -0.87 17.74
C ARG A 180 13.58 0.43 17.66
N PHE A 181 13.56 1.07 16.49
CA PHE A 181 12.80 2.29 16.25
C PHE A 181 11.31 2.08 16.50
N PHE A 182 10.69 1.06 15.91
CA PHE A 182 9.27 0.78 16.10
C PHE A 182 8.90 0.40 17.54
N ARG A 183 9.77 -0.33 18.25
CA ARG A 183 9.55 -0.60 19.68
C ARG A 183 9.52 0.68 20.53
N MET A 184 10.33 1.69 20.18
CA MET A 184 10.27 2.99 20.87
C MET A 184 8.97 3.76 20.58
N LEU A 185 8.32 3.48 19.45
CA LEU A 185 7.03 4.05 19.08
C LEU A 185 5.82 3.26 19.64
N GLY A 186 6.06 2.19 20.41
CA GLY A 186 5.00 1.41 21.05
C GLY A 186 4.58 0.14 20.29
N TYR A 187 5.27 -0.23 19.20
CA TYR A 187 5.01 -1.49 18.51
C TYR A 187 5.61 -2.66 19.29
N HIS A 188 4.92 -3.80 19.25
CA HIS A 188 5.34 -5.03 19.92
C HIS A 188 5.83 -6.07 18.90
N HIS A 189 6.86 -6.82 19.27
CA HIS A 189 7.32 -7.96 18.48
C HIS A 189 6.40 -9.15 18.78
N VAL A 190 5.58 -9.55 17.79
CA VAL A 190 4.57 -10.59 17.96
C VAL A 190 4.83 -11.85 17.13
N GLU A 191 5.71 -11.79 16.13
CA GLU A 191 6.01 -12.90 15.22
C GLU A 191 7.43 -12.83 14.62
N ASN A 192 7.97 -13.98 14.18
CA ASN A 192 9.21 -14.05 13.41
C ASN A 192 8.90 -14.28 11.92
N GLY A 193 9.46 -13.45 11.05
CA GLY A 193 9.36 -13.64 9.60
C GLY A 193 10.29 -14.73 9.07
N LEU A 194 9.75 -15.63 8.24
CA LEU A 194 10.50 -16.69 7.55
C LEU A 194 10.20 -16.62 6.05
N THR A 195 11.21 -16.83 5.21
CA THR A 195 11.06 -16.81 3.75
C THR A 195 11.77 -18.01 3.13
N LYS A 196 11.22 -18.53 2.03
CA LYS A 196 11.85 -19.53 1.17
C LYS A 196 11.49 -19.21 -0.28
N ILE A 197 12.49 -18.96 -1.11
CA ILE A 197 12.30 -18.88 -2.57
C ILE A 197 12.16 -20.30 -3.09
N LEU A 198 11.10 -20.56 -3.86
CA LEU A 198 10.88 -21.86 -4.50
C LEU A 198 11.54 -21.83 -5.88
N GLU A 199 12.24 -22.91 -6.23
CA GLU A 199 12.80 -23.09 -7.55
C GLU A 199 11.69 -23.08 -8.60
N ILE A 200 11.89 -22.33 -9.67
CA ILE A 200 11.04 -22.40 -10.85
C ILE A 200 11.59 -23.57 -11.67
N GLU A 201 10.96 -24.74 -11.60
CA GLU A 201 11.26 -25.80 -12.57
C GLU A 201 11.00 -25.24 -13.97
N ASN A 202 12.04 -25.20 -14.80
CA ASN A 202 11.91 -24.79 -16.19
C ASN A 202 11.05 -25.85 -16.93
N VAL A 203 9.75 -25.59 -17.06
CA VAL A 203 8.83 -26.34 -17.94
C VAL A 203 8.75 -25.66 -19.29
#